data_AF-A0A4V3QWN1-F1
#
_entry.id   AF-A0A4V3QWN1-F1
#
_cell.length_a   1.000
_cell.length_b   1.000
_cell.length_c   1.000
_cell.angle_alpha   90.00
_cell.angle_beta   90.00
_cell.angle_gamma   90.00
#
_symmetry.space_group_name_H-M   'P 1'
#
loop_
_entity.id
_entity.type
_entity.pdbx_description
1 polymer ?
#
loop_
_entity_poly.entity_id
_entity_poly.type
_entity_poly.pdbx_seq_one_letter_code
_entity_poly.pdbx_strand_id
1 'polypeptide(L)'
;MRRGFLSDLFTGVAVKRLTLVETISEKSNQHEFQGSKPLRHLLGDDDRKGIPTRFLRLSGEQDAMAEDGFMSWSNVRKNKPRAPEYHLYYSTNAVTERMQVDDALFIALCRDGSLLAIVTPAESTVQNQLLWLFGLHEQPMFAFTFQPIADANDAELDFVARYILDELGIAPEEPDAGALDALIEPFGLTFPTTRVLSDLARASLRDISARDDPDHALVAWMDREEQLFRRLERRIVAERIAGGFVTPDGADVDGFLSFSLSVQNRRKARAGQALENHLEAIFVAHGIQHRRGAATENRARPDFLFPGPMQYRDPGFPPERLTMLGAKSTAKDRWRQVLSEADRIADKHLLTLEPGISEHQTHEMRAKHLQLVVPTRLHATYRPAQQGWLIDLAGFLALVRARQGAAGALSNTGGR
;
A
#
# COMPACT_ATOMS: atom_id res chain seq x y z
N MET A 1 -7.97 26.31 3.48
CA MET A 1 -8.13 25.31 2.40
C MET A 1 -7.25 24.14 2.75
N ARG A 2 -7.82 22.94 2.94
CA ARG A 2 -7.02 21.72 3.10
C ARG A 2 -6.53 21.35 1.70
N ARG A 3 -5.21 21.42 1.50
CA ARG A 3 -4.54 20.92 0.32
C ARG A 3 -4.50 19.40 0.39
N GLY A 4 -4.54 18.71 -0.74
CA GLY A 4 -4.39 17.25 -0.76
C GLY A 4 -2.96 16.85 -0.41
N PHE A 5 -2.74 15.70 0.25
CA PHE A 5 -1.43 15.24 0.73
C PHE A 5 -0.30 15.34 -0.31
N LEU A 6 -0.59 14.97 -1.55
CA LEU A 6 0.37 15.02 -2.64
C LEU A 6 0.72 16.43 -3.07
N SER A 7 -0.27 17.33 -3.06
CA SER A 7 -0.07 18.72 -3.45
C SER A 7 0.78 19.48 -2.44
N ASP A 8 0.80 19.05 -1.17
CA ASP A 8 1.68 19.60 -0.14
C ASP A 8 3.14 19.13 -0.29
N LEU A 9 3.37 17.96 -0.89
CA LEU A 9 4.70 17.39 -1.06
C LEU A 9 5.35 17.79 -2.40
N PHE A 10 4.59 17.73 -3.49
CA PHE A 10 5.10 17.86 -4.84
C PHE A 10 4.37 18.94 -5.64
N THR A 11 5.12 19.61 -6.52
CA THR A 11 4.60 20.62 -7.46
C THR A 11 4.12 19.97 -8.76
N GLY A 12 4.72 18.84 -9.14
CA GLY A 12 4.36 18.08 -10.32
C GLY A 12 5.27 16.87 -10.49
N VAL A 13 4.92 16.02 -11.44
CA VAL A 13 5.69 14.83 -11.80
C VAL A 13 5.82 14.70 -13.31
N ALA A 14 6.93 14.16 -13.76
CA ALA A 14 7.13 13.69 -15.12
C ALA A 14 7.48 12.20 -15.08
N VAL A 15 6.82 11.40 -15.92
CA VAL A 15 7.05 9.95 -15.99
C VAL A 15 7.51 9.57 -17.38
N LYS A 16 8.42 8.59 -17.47
CA LYS A 16 8.85 8.03 -18.74
C LYS A 16 9.19 6.55 -18.62
N ARG A 17 9.30 5.90 -19.76
CA ARG A 17 9.99 4.61 -19.90
C ARG A 17 11.46 4.83 -20.24
N LEU A 18 12.36 4.13 -19.57
CA LEU A 18 13.80 4.20 -19.83
C LEU A 18 14.17 3.52 -21.14
N THR A 19 15.01 4.19 -21.92
CA THR A 19 15.57 3.65 -23.16
C THR A 19 17.02 3.19 -22.96
N LEU A 20 17.57 2.43 -23.90
CA LEU A 20 18.94 1.91 -23.80
C LEU A 20 19.99 2.99 -23.53
N VAL A 21 19.88 4.15 -24.19
CA VAL A 21 20.83 5.27 -24.06
C VAL A 21 20.71 6.02 -22.73
N GLU A 22 19.75 5.66 -21.88
CA GLU A 22 19.47 6.32 -20.59
C GLU A 22 19.70 5.38 -19.42
N THR A 23 20.30 4.22 -19.71
CA THR A 23 20.70 3.21 -18.74
C THR A 23 22.21 3.08 -18.76
N ILE A 24 22.79 2.71 -17.62
CA ILE A 24 24.22 2.41 -17.51
C ILE A 24 24.40 0.94 -17.90
N SER A 25 25.04 0.68 -19.04
CA SER A 25 25.33 -0.67 -19.52
C SER A 25 26.69 -0.71 -20.22
N GLU A 26 27.22 -1.89 -20.52
CA GLU A 26 28.44 -2.02 -21.33
C GLU A 26 28.34 -1.31 -22.71
N LYS A 27 27.12 -1.03 -23.18
CA LYS A 27 26.82 -0.36 -24.44
C LYS A 27 26.43 1.12 -24.31
N SER A 28 26.26 1.64 -23.09
CA SER A 28 25.87 3.03 -22.81
C SER A 28 26.46 3.52 -21.48
N ASN A 29 27.30 4.55 -21.56
CA ASN A 29 27.85 5.27 -20.39
C ASN A 29 27.22 6.67 -20.24
N GLN A 30 26.02 6.87 -20.80
CA GLN A 30 25.36 8.17 -20.74
C GLN A 30 24.67 8.33 -19.39
N HIS A 31 24.97 9.45 -18.73
CA HIS A 31 24.41 9.83 -17.43
C HIS A 31 23.32 10.89 -17.60
N GLU A 32 22.50 10.74 -18.66
CA GLU A 32 21.51 11.75 -19.02
C GLU A 32 20.20 11.13 -19.48
N PHE A 33 19.11 11.74 -19.03
CA PHE A 33 17.79 11.54 -19.61
C PHE A 33 17.56 12.58 -20.70
N GLN A 34 17.07 12.13 -21.84
CA GLN A 34 16.68 13.02 -22.93
C GLN A 34 15.54 13.93 -22.44
N GLY A 35 15.76 15.24 -22.57
CA GLY A 35 14.76 16.22 -22.19
C GLY A 35 13.55 16.16 -23.10
N SER A 36 12.40 16.24 -22.47
CA SER A 36 11.09 16.14 -23.11
C SER A 36 10.24 17.35 -22.75
N LYS A 37 9.13 17.55 -23.49
CA LYS A 37 8.18 18.63 -23.19
C LYS A 37 7.71 18.60 -21.71
N PRO A 38 7.45 17.44 -21.10
CA PRO A 38 7.05 17.37 -19.69
C PRO A 38 8.16 17.66 -18.68
N LEU A 39 9.40 17.24 -18.93
CA LEU A 39 10.52 17.66 -18.08
C LEU A 39 10.74 19.16 -18.17
N ARG A 40 10.60 19.73 -19.37
CA ARG A 40 10.64 21.17 -19.57
C ARG A 40 9.48 21.89 -18.87
N HIS A 41 8.28 21.33 -18.86
CA HIS A 41 7.16 21.90 -18.11
C HIS A 41 7.36 21.80 -16.59
N LEU A 42 7.98 20.72 -16.12
CA LEU A 42 8.27 20.50 -14.71
C LEU A 42 9.41 21.38 -14.18
N LEU A 43 10.51 21.50 -14.93
CA LEU A 43 11.75 22.14 -14.49
C LEU A 43 11.95 23.57 -15.03
N GLY A 44 11.15 23.96 -16.03
CA GLY A 44 11.24 25.24 -16.72
C GLY A 44 12.29 25.27 -17.83
N ASP A 45 12.56 26.47 -18.32
CA ASP A 45 13.48 26.73 -19.44
C ASP A 45 14.90 27.11 -18.99
N ASP A 46 15.06 27.48 -17.72
CA ASP A 46 16.31 27.92 -17.14
C ASP A 46 17.21 26.73 -16.77
N ASP A 47 18.52 26.91 -16.95
CA ASP A 47 19.50 25.91 -16.53
C ASP A 47 19.51 25.80 -14.99
N ARG A 48 19.35 24.59 -14.46
CA ARG A 48 19.39 24.30 -13.03
C ARG A 48 20.45 23.24 -12.77
N LYS A 49 21.53 23.61 -12.08
CA LYS A 49 22.65 22.71 -11.79
C LYS A 49 22.59 22.19 -10.36
N GLY A 50 22.96 20.93 -10.18
CA GLY A 50 23.15 20.31 -8.87
C GLY A 50 21.89 20.31 -8.01
N ILE A 51 20.72 20.08 -8.61
CA ILE A 51 19.47 19.97 -7.87
C ILE A 51 19.59 18.75 -6.94
N PRO A 52 19.48 18.92 -5.61
CA PRO A 52 19.51 17.79 -4.68
C PRO A 52 18.42 16.78 -5.07
N THR A 53 18.80 15.52 -5.21
CA THR A 53 17.91 14.47 -5.71
C THR A 53 18.03 13.23 -4.85
N ARG A 54 16.89 12.73 -4.38
CA ARG A 54 16.79 11.40 -3.77
C ARG A 54 16.35 10.40 -4.82
N PHE A 55 17.14 9.36 -5.02
CA PHE A 55 16.89 8.27 -5.95
C PHE A 55 16.32 7.08 -5.20
N LEU A 56 15.19 6.56 -5.66
CA LEU A 56 14.55 5.37 -5.14
C LEU A 56 14.46 4.33 -6.26
N ARG A 57 14.83 3.08 -5.97
CA ARG A 57 14.48 1.93 -6.81
C ARG A 57 13.59 1.00 -6.02
N LEU A 58 12.46 0.61 -6.59
CA LEU A 58 11.45 -0.22 -5.93
C LEU A 58 11.09 -1.39 -6.82
N SER A 59 11.58 -2.58 -6.49
CA SER A 59 11.40 -3.82 -7.27
C SER A 59 10.82 -4.99 -6.48
N GLY A 60 10.18 -4.74 -5.33
CA GLY A 60 9.49 -5.75 -4.51
C GLY A 60 9.76 -5.60 -3.01
N GLU A 61 9.43 -6.63 -2.20
CA GLU A 61 9.52 -6.56 -0.72
C GLU A 61 10.94 -6.41 -0.16
N GLN A 62 11.98 -6.83 -0.90
CA GLN A 62 13.36 -6.90 -0.38
C GLN A 62 14.39 -6.18 -1.25
N ASP A 63 13.96 -5.54 -2.33
CA ASP A 63 14.83 -4.85 -3.28
C ASP A 63 14.39 -3.39 -3.42
N ALA A 64 14.34 -2.70 -2.27
CA ALA A 64 14.16 -1.26 -2.20
C ALA A 64 15.52 -0.62 -1.91
N MET A 65 15.92 0.33 -2.75
CA MET A 65 17.19 1.05 -2.62
C MET A 65 16.91 2.55 -2.59
N ALA A 66 17.64 3.26 -1.73
CA ALA A 66 17.58 4.71 -1.63
C ALA A 66 18.99 5.27 -1.62
N GLU A 67 19.25 6.23 -2.51
CA GLU A 67 20.54 6.90 -2.64
C GLU A 67 20.31 8.41 -2.77
N ASP A 68 21.17 9.20 -2.15
CA ASP A 68 21.16 10.65 -2.34
C ASP A 68 22.17 11.02 -3.44
N GLY A 69 21.84 12.03 -4.23
CA GLY A 69 22.66 12.49 -5.34
C GLY A 69 22.17 13.82 -5.88
N PHE A 70 22.41 14.06 -7.17
CA PHE A 70 21.96 15.29 -7.82
C PHE A 70 21.56 15.06 -9.26
N MET A 71 20.75 15.98 -9.78
CA MET A 71 20.45 16.10 -11.20
C MET A 71 20.72 17.52 -11.70
N SER A 72 21.03 17.67 -12.98
CA SER A 72 21.23 18.98 -13.61
C SER A 72 20.45 19.09 -14.92
N TRP A 73 19.55 20.05 -14.98
CA TRP A 73 18.77 20.38 -16.17
C TRP A 73 19.47 21.49 -16.95
N SER A 74 19.74 21.26 -18.23
CA SER A 74 20.36 22.29 -19.05
C SER A 74 20.03 22.17 -20.53
N ASN A 75 20.04 23.32 -21.22
CA ASN A 75 20.01 23.36 -22.68
C ASN A 75 21.44 23.18 -23.23
N VAL A 76 21.77 21.98 -23.72
CA VAL A 76 23.11 21.65 -24.26
C VAL A 76 23.43 22.36 -25.59
N ARG A 77 22.43 23.03 -26.17
CA ARG A 77 22.54 23.88 -27.37
C ARG A 77 22.44 25.37 -27.07
N LYS A 78 22.54 25.79 -25.80
CA LYS A 78 22.60 27.20 -25.44
C LYS A 78 23.69 27.92 -26.25
N ASN A 79 23.35 29.08 -26.82
CA ASN A 79 24.20 29.89 -27.69
C ASN A 79 24.62 29.24 -29.02
N LYS A 80 23.98 28.16 -29.46
CA LYS A 80 24.21 27.55 -30.80
C LYS A 80 23.08 27.95 -31.77
N PRO A 81 23.34 28.06 -33.09
CA PRO A 81 22.31 28.39 -34.09
C PRO A 81 21.44 27.17 -34.43
N ARG A 82 20.88 26.51 -33.41
CA ARG A 82 20.05 25.31 -33.51
C ARG A 82 18.94 25.38 -32.47
N ALA A 83 17.84 24.66 -32.72
CA ALA A 83 16.75 24.55 -31.75
C ALA A 83 17.27 24.02 -30.40
N PRO A 84 16.76 24.53 -29.26
CA PRO A 84 17.10 24.06 -27.92
C PRO A 84 17.00 22.55 -27.78
N GLU A 85 17.99 21.96 -27.11
CA GLU A 85 18.00 20.54 -26.77
C GLU A 85 18.32 20.47 -25.29
N TYR A 86 17.36 19.97 -24.52
CA TYR A 86 17.45 19.92 -23.07
C TYR A 86 17.83 18.52 -22.63
N HIS A 87 18.78 18.43 -21.69
CA HIS A 87 19.23 17.17 -21.11
C HIS A 87 19.10 17.26 -19.59
N LEU A 88 18.66 16.18 -18.97
CA LEU A 88 18.65 16.02 -17.52
C LEU A 88 19.76 15.06 -17.12
N TYR A 89 20.90 15.61 -16.74
CA TYR A 89 22.03 14.84 -16.23
C TYR A 89 21.74 14.32 -14.82
N TYR A 90 22.22 13.13 -14.47
CA TYR A 90 22.12 12.56 -13.12
C TYR A 90 23.47 12.06 -12.60
N SER A 91 23.67 12.14 -11.29
CA SER A 91 24.84 11.56 -10.62
C SER A 91 24.76 10.04 -10.59
N THR A 92 25.90 9.36 -10.82
CA THR A 92 26.00 7.90 -10.64
C THR A 92 25.88 7.52 -9.17
N ASN A 93 25.07 6.50 -8.90
CA ASN A 93 24.88 5.85 -7.62
C ASN A 93 24.32 4.44 -7.83
N ALA A 94 24.18 3.67 -6.74
CA ALA A 94 23.73 2.28 -6.78
C ALA A 94 22.31 2.10 -7.37
N VAL A 95 21.45 3.13 -7.33
CA VAL A 95 20.13 3.11 -7.98
C VAL A 95 20.26 3.28 -9.49
N THR A 96 21.01 4.29 -9.95
CA THR A 96 21.18 4.59 -11.38
C THR A 96 21.92 3.48 -12.13
N GLU A 97 22.83 2.77 -11.47
CA GLU A 97 23.53 1.61 -12.02
C GLU A 97 22.62 0.38 -12.22
N ARG A 98 21.47 0.34 -11.54
CA ARG A 98 20.48 -0.75 -11.64
C ARG A 98 19.27 -0.41 -12.48
N MET A 99 19.28 0.75 -13.15
CA MET A 99 18.24 1.11 -14.12
C MET A 99 18.31 0.17 -15.32
N GLN A 100 17.17 -0.40 -15.70
CA GLN A 100 17.05 -1.29 -16.84
C GLN A 100 16.23 -0.64 -17.96
N VAL A 101 16.43 -1.14 -19.18
CA VAL A 101 15.58 -0.78 -20.31
C VAL A 101 14.15 -1.17 -19.97
N ASP A 102 13.21 -0.32 -20.34
CA ASP A 102 11.79 -0.44 -20.08
C ASP A 102 11.32 -0.17 -18.65
N ASP A 103 12.22 0.05 -17.68
CA ASP A 103 11.83 0.54 -16.35
C ASP A 103 11.06 1.86 -16.47
N ALA A 104 10.11 2.07 -15.56
CA ALA A 104 9.44 3.35 -15.43
C ALA A 104 10.23 4.26 -14.48
N LEU A 105 10.54 5.46 -14.95
CA LEU A 105 11.17 6.52 -14.17
C LEU A 105 10.15 7.63 -13.91
N PHE A 106 9.92 7.91 -12.63
CA PHE A 106 9.14 9.04 -12.14
C PHE A 106 10.10 10.11 -11.62
N ILE A 107 9.93 11.35 -12.06
CA ILE A 107 10.68 12.51 -11.57
C ILE A 107 9.66 13.48 -10.97
N ALA A 108 9.60 13.55 -9.66
CA ALA A 108 8.73 14.46 -8.93
C ALA A 108 9.53 15.66 -8.40
N LEU A 109 9.00 16.88 -8.63
CA LEU A 109 9.58 18.11 -8.09
C LEU A 109 8.94 18.41 -6.73
N CYS A 110 9.74 18.30 -5.67
CA CYS A 110 9.33 18.63 -4.32
C CYS A 110 9.12 20.16 -4.18
N ARG A 111 8.28 20.58 -3.22
CA ARG A 111 8.03 22.00 -2.96
C ARG A 111 9.25 22.79 -2.49
N ASP A 112 10.22 22.12 -1.87
CA ASP A 112 11.50 22.72 -1.45
C ASP A 112 12.49 22.90 -2.63
N GLY A 113 12.09 22.48 -3.84
CA GLY A 113 12.87 22.59 -5.06
C GLY A 113 13.81 21.40 -5.34
N SER A 114 13.87 20.41 -4.44
CA SER A 114 14.57 19.14 -4.64
C SER A 114 13.80 18.18 -5.56
N LEU A 115 14.45 17.10 -6.00
CA LEU A 115 13.84 16.07 -6.83
C LEU A 115 13.74 14.73 -6.11
N LEU A 116 12.65 14.01 -6.39
CA LEU A 116 12.51 12.60 -6.08
C LEU A 116 12.47 11.81 -7.40
N ALA A 117 13.47 10.97 -7.63
CA ALA A 117 13.57 10.11 -8.79
C ALA A 117 13.24 8.67 -8.39
N ILE A 118 12.12 8.13 -8.86
CA ILE A 118 11.65 6.78 -8.52
C ILE A 118 11.73 5.89 -9.74
N VAL A 119 12.44 4.77 -9.64
CA VAL A 119 12.60 3.75 -10.67
C VAL A 119 11.85 2.49 -10.26
N THR A 120 10.99 1.98 -11.14
CA THR A 120 10.24 0.74 -10.90
C THR A 120 10.31 -0.17 -12.12
N PRO A 121 10.39 -1.51 -11.94
CA PRO A 121 10.24 -2.45 -13.04
C PRO A 121 8.94 -2.24 -13.81
N ALA A 122 9.01 -2.48 -15.12
CA ALA A 122 7.83 -2.47 -15.98
C ALA A 122 6.76 -3.43 -15.48
N GLU A 123 5.50 -3.00 -15.54
CA GLU A 123 4.29 -3.73 -15.20
C GLU A 123 4.24 -4.25 -13.76
N SER A 124 5.05 -3.67 -12.87
CA SER A 124 5.06 -4.00 -11.45
C SER A 124 3.89 -3.37 -10.69
N THR A 125 3.55 -3.97 -9.54
CA THR A 125 2.55 -3.42 -8.61
C THR A 125 2.89 -1.99 -8.19
N VAL A 126 4.16 -1.72 -7.89
CA VAL A 126 4.61 -0.37 -7.49
C VAL A 126 4.46 0.63 -8.64
N GLN A 127 4.75 0.23 -9.88
CA GLN A 127 4.51 1.10 -11.04
C GLN A 127 3.03 1.50 -11.13
N ASN A 128 2.11 0.53 -11.05
CA ASN A 128 0.67 0.78 -11.13
C ASN A 128 0.20 1.72 -10.01
N GLN A 129 0.68 1.49 -8.79
CA GLN A 129 0.40 2.34 -7.64
C GLN A 129 0.86 3.78 -7.88
N LEU A 130 2.10 4.00 -8.34
CA LEU A 130 2.62 5.34 -8.61
C LEU A 130 1.87 6.03 -9.76
N LEU A 131 1.50 5.29 -10.81
CA LEU A 131 0.68 5.85 -11.88
C LEU A 131 -0.68 6.31 -11.37
N TRP A 132 -1.31 5.52 -10.50
CA TRP A 132 -2.56 5.93 -9.87
C TRP A 132 -2.36 7.14 -8.94
N LEU A 133 -1.32 7.12 -8.08
CA LEU A 133 -1.00 8.18 -7.13
C LEU A 133 -0.85 9.54 -7.83
N PHE A 134 -0.17 9.54 -8.96
CA PHE A 134 0.06 10.75 -9.75
C PHE A 134 -1.05 11.04 -10.78
N GLY A 135 -2.11 10.23 -10.81
CA GLY A 135 -3.27 10.42 -11.70
C GLY A 135 -3.02 10.10 -13.18
N LEU A 136 -1.99 9.30 -13.50
CA LEU A 136 -1.51 8.98 -14.84
C LEU A 136 -2.07 7.66 -15.43
N HIS A 137 -3.00 7.01 -14.73
CA HIS A 137 -3.53 5.68 -15.03
C HIS A 137 -4.22 5.50 -16.42
N GLU A 138 -4.69 6.57 -17.07
CA GLU A 138 -5.39 6.51 -18.37
C GLU A 138 -4.45 6.72 -19.58
N GLN A 139 -3.14 6.82 -19.40
CA GLN A 139 -2.17 7.14 -20.46
C GLN A 139 -1.32 5.90 -20.81
N PRO A 140 -1.78 4.99 -21.71
CA PRO A 140 -1.12 3.72 -22.01
C PRO A 140 0.21 3.87 -22.79
N MET A 141 0.50 5.05 -23.35
CA MET A 141 1.75 5.32 -24.06
C MET A 141 2.63 6.26 -23.23
N PHE A 142 3.69 5.72 -22.63
CA PHE A 142 4.74 6.43 -21.89
C PHE A 142 5.63 7.31 -22.80
N ALA A 143 5.03 8.09 -23.71
CA ALA A 143 5.58 9.40 -24.00
C ALA A 143 5.50 10.19 -22.70
N PHE A 144 6.50 11.02 -22.40
CA PHE A 144 6.48 11.74 -21.13
C PHE A 144 5.10 12.40 -20.90
N THR A 145 4.61 12.34 -19.66
CA THR A 145 3.34 13.00 -19.26
C THR A 145 3.60 13.85 -18.03
N PHE A 146 3.15 15.10 -18.06
CA PHE A 146 3.15 16.01 -16.91
C PHE A 146 1.75 16.05 -16.31
N GLN A 147 1.64 15.91 -14.98
CA GLN A 147 0.38 16.06 -14.26
C GLN A 147 0.55 17.10 -13.14
N PRO A 148 -0.22 18.21 -13.15
CA PRO A 148 -0.31 19.08 -12.00
C PRO A 148 -1.09 18.37 -10.88
N ILE A 149 -0.63 18.49 -9.64
CA ILE A 149 -1.29 17.87 -8.49
C ILE A 149 -2.35 18.83 -7.97
N ALA A 150 -3.62 18.47 -8.15
CA ALA A 150 -4.77 19.28 -7.76
C ALA A 150 -5.28 18.93 -6.33
N ASP A 151 -5.98 19.88 -5.71
CA ASP A 151 -6.64 19.72 -4.41
C ASP A 151 -7.94 18.89 -4.57
N ALA A 152 -7.85 17.56 -4.51
CA ALA A 152 -9.02 16.69 -4.40
C ALA A 152 -9.12 16.13 -2.97
N ASN A 153 -10.32 16.18 -2.39
CA ASN A 153 -10.58 15.88 -0.99
C ASN A 153 -11.50 14.65 -0.93
N ASP A 154 -10.94 13.46 -0.73
CA ASP A 154 -11.69 12.21 -0.48
C ASP A 154 -10.89 11.33 0.49
N ALA A 155 -11.49 11.01 1.65
CA ALA A 155 -10.81 10.32 2.74
C ALA A 155 -10.32 8.90 2.36
N GLU A 156 -10.99 8.22 1.43
CA GLU A 156 -10.55 6.92 0.94
C GLU A 156 -9.42 7.03 -0.09
N LEU A 157 -9.39 8.10 -0.91
CA LEU A 157 -8.26 8.43 -1.77
C LEU A 157 -7.03 8.82 -0.93
N ASP A 158 -7.24 9.49 0.20
CA ASP A 158 -6.20 9.83 1.16
C ASP A 158 -5.57 8.57 1.78
N PHE A 159 -6.35 7.54 2.11
CA PHE A 159 -5.79 6.27 2.61
C PHE A 159 -4.84 5.62 1.60
N VAL A 160 -5.25 5.54 0.34
CA VAL A 160 -4.42 4.94 -0.73
C VAL A 160 -3.17 5.78 -0.97
N ALA A 161 -3.31 7.11 -1.01
CA ALA A 161 -2.18 8.01 -1.18
C ALA A 161 -1.18 7.85 -0.02
N ARG A 162 -1.65 7.79 1.23
CA ARG A 162 -0.81 7.54 2.41
C ARG A 162 -0.14 6.16 2.34
N TYR A 163 -0.89 5.11 1.96
CA TYR A 163 -0.33 3.77 1.78
C TYR A 163 0.86 3.79 0.83
N ILE A 164 0.70 4.41 -0.35
CA ILE A 164 1.76 4.44 -1.37
C ILE A 164 2.92 5.32 -0.90
N LEU A 165 2.65 6.49 -0.32
CA LEU A 165 3.68 7.37 0.23
C LEU A 165 4.50 6.69 1.34
N ASP A 166 3.84 5.90 2.20
CA ASP A 166 4.52 5.13 3.24
C ASP A 166 5.41 4.03 2.66
N GLU A 167 5.00 3.38 1.57
CA GLU A 167 5.88 2.45 0.84
C GLU A 167 7.10 3.16 0.25
N LEU A 168 6.96 4.44 -0.11
CA LEU A 168 8.09 5.30 -0.52
C LEU A 168 8.95 5.78 0.66
N GLY A 169 8.56 5.47 1.91
CA GLY A 169 9.21 6.00 3.12
C GLY A 169 8.93 7.48 3.35
N ILE A 170 7.88 8.03 2.74
CA ILE A 170 7.45 9.42 2.87
C ILE A 170 6.25 9.45 3.82
N ALA A 171 6.46 9.96 5.03
CA ALA A 171 5.38 10.12 6.00
C ALA A 171 4.77 11.53 5.88
N PRO A 172 3.54 11.69 5.34
CA PRO A 172 2.89 12.99 5.32
C PRO A 172 2.57 13.52 6.73
N GLU A 173 2.52 14.84 6.87
CA GLU A 173 2.01 15.48 8.09
C GLU A 173 0.49 15.26 8.24
N GLU A 174 0.05 14.99 9.46
CA GLU A 174 -1.37 14.69 9.73
C GLU A 174 -2.17 15.96 10.09
N PRO A 175 -3.24 16.30 9.36
CA PRO A 175 -3.96 17.57 9.50
C PRO A 175 -4.90 17.67 10.71
N ASP A 176 -5.09 16.61 11.52
CA ASP A 176 -6.04 16.58 12.66
C ASP A 176 -5.37 16.18 13.99
N ALA A 177 -4.25 16.83 14.29
CA ALA A 177 -3.41 16.54 15.45
C ALA A 177 -4.16 16.52 16.79
N GLY A 178 -4.86 17.60 17.11
CA GLY A 178 -5.40 17.82 18.46
C GLY A 178 -6.55 16.88 18.83
N ALA A 179 -7.41 16.51 17.87
CA ALA A 179 -8.51 15.59 18.12
C ALA A 179 -8.02 14.15 18.35
N LEU A 180 -6.98 13.74 17.61
CA LEU A 180 -6.34 12.43 17.78
C LEU A 180 -5.57 12.33 19.11
N ASP A 181 -4.87 13.41 19.49
CA ASP A 181 -4.08 13.45 20.73
C ASP A 181 -4.96 13.20 21.97
N ALA A 182 -6.17 13.81 22.02
CA ALA A 182 -7.11 13.59 23.11
C ALA A 182 -7.60 12.13 23.23
N LEU A 183 -7.70 11.40 22.12
CA LEU A 183 -8.13 9.99 22.11
C LEU A 183 -7.06 9.05 22.64
N ILE A 184 -5.78 9.38 22.45
CA ILE A 184 -4.65 8.53 22.87
C ILE A 184 -4.07 8.92 24.24
N GLU A 185 -4.43 10.09 24.78
CA GLU A 185 -3.99 10.56 26.09
C GLU A 185 -4.12 9.52 27.21
N PRO A 186 -5.21 8.73 27.31
CA PRO A 186 -5.36 7.73 28.36
C PRO A 186 -4.29 6.63 28.35
N PHE A 187 -3.59 6.42 27.23
CA PHE A 187 -2.53 5.41 27.14
C PHE A 187 -1.16 5.94 27.58
N GLY A 188 -1.00 7.27 27.72
CA GLY A 188 0.26 7.90 28.11
C GLY A 188 1.42 7.49 27.19
N LEU A 189 2.42 6.81 27.78
CA LEU A 189 3.62 6.33 27.09
C LEU A 189 3.63 4.80 26.88
N THR A 190 2.47 4.14 27.00
CA THR A 190 2.34 2.69 26.83
C THR A 190 1.53 2.37 25.60
N PHE A 191 1.99 1.42 24.79
CA PHE A 191 1.18 0.92 23.69
C PHE A 191 0.04 0.03 24.21
N PRO A 192 -1.24 0.33 23.86
CA PRO A 192 -2.32 -0.61 24.09
C PRO A 192 -2.16 -1.85 23.20
N THR A 193 -2.94 -2.90 23.50
CA THR A 193 -3.02 -4.05 22.58
C THR A 193 -3.68 -3.63 21.27
N THR A 194 -3.37 -4.33 20.17
CA THR A 194 -3.98 -4.04 18.86
C THR A 194 -5.50 -4.06 18.92
N ARG A 195 -6.10 -4.99 19.69
CA ARG A 195 -7.56 -5.06 19.88
C ARG A 195 -8.12 -3.76 20.48
N VAL A 196 -7.51 -3.25 21.55
CA VAL A 196 -7.95 -2.04 22.23
C VAL A 196 -7.85 -0.82 21.31
N LEU A 197 -6.76 -0.73 20.52
CA LEU A 197 -6.60 0.36 19.56
C LEU A 197 -7.61 0.27 18.42
N SER A 198 -7.84 -0.93 17.87
CA SER A 198 -8.89 -1.16 16.87
C SER A 198 -10.26 -0.76 17.40
N ASP A 199 -10.57 -1.08 18.65
CA ASP A 199 -11.86 -0.75 19.27
C ASP A 199 -12.02 0.77 19.45
N LEU A 200 -10.96 1.46 19.87
CA LEU A 200 -10.92 2.93 19.95
C LEU A 200 -11.11 3.58 18.58
N ALA A 201 -10.42 3.09 17.55
CA ALA A 201 -10.54 3.60 16.19
C ALA A 201 -12.00 3.55 15.70
N ARG A 202 -12.66 2.40 15.89
CA ARG A 202 -14.09 2.25 15.55
C ARG A 202 -14.99 3.17 16.38
N ALA A 203 -14.77 3.25 17.68
CA ALA A 203 -15.57 4.09 18.58
C ALA A 203 -15.43 5.60 18.29
N SER A 204 -14.28 6.02 17.75
CA SER A 204 -14.03 7.42 17.36
C SER A 204 -14.77 7.84 16.08
N LEU A 205 -15.21 6.89 15.26
CA LEU A 205 -15.91 7.13 13.99
C LEU A 205 -17.39 6.77 14.11
N ARG A 206 -18.16 7.63 14.79
CA ARG A 206 -19.57 7.37 15.14
C ARG A 206 -20.51 7.29 13.93
N ASP A 207 -20.16 7.99 12.85
CA ASP A 207 -20.99 8.08 11.64
C ASP A 207 -20.72 6.93 10.65
N ILE A 208 -19.77 6.04 10.97
CA ILE A 208 -19.37 4.93 10.11
C ILE A 208 -20.06 3.64 10.55
N SER A 209 -20.91 3.10 9.66
CA SER A 209 -21.69 1.89 9.91
C SER A 209 -21.20 0.73 9.05
N ALA A 210 -20.59 -0.27 9.69
CA ALA A 210 -20.20 -1.51 9.01
C ALA A 210 -21.38 -2.33 8.50
N ARG A 211 -22.62 -2.07 8.95
CA ARG A 211 -23.80 -2.78 8.45
C ARG A 211 -24.28 -2.22 7.11
N ASP A 212 -24.17 -0.90 6.96
CA ASP A 212 -24.69 -0.19 5.80
C ASP A 212 -23.68 -0.19 4.66
N ASP A 213 -22.40 0.01 4.98
CA ASP A 213 -21.29 0.01 4.03
C ASP A 213 -20.04 -0.64 4.65
N PRO A 214 -19.89 -1.97 4.53
CA PRO A 214 -18.76 -2.69 5.12
C PRO A 214 -17.43 -2.33 4.45
N ASP A 215 -17.43 -2.01 3.16
CA ASP A 215 -16.26 -1.65 2.37
C ASP A 215 -15.67 -0.32 2.86
N HIS A 216 -16.50 0.73 2.93
CA HIS A 216 -16.08 2.02 3.47
C HIS A 216 -15.70 1.92 4.94
N ALA A 217 -16.47 1.17 5.74
CA ALA A 217 -16.16 1.01 7.16
C ALA A 217 -14.78 0.39 7.41
N LEU A 218 -14.40 -0.62 6.62
CA LEU A 218 -13.09 -1.26 6.75
C LEU A 218 -11.94 -0.26 6.49
N VAL A 219 -12.02 0.48 5.38
CA VAL A 219 -10.98 1.44 4.99
C VAL A 219 -10.90 2.58 6.01
N ALA A 220 -12.03 3.16 6.40
CA ALA A 220 -12.08 4.25 7.37
C ALA A 220 -11.53 3.85 8.75
N TRP A 221 -11.85 2.64 9.21
CA TRP A 221 -11.35 2.14 10.49
C TRP A 221 -9.84 1.87 10.46
N MET A 222 -9.32 1.29 9.39
CA MET A 222 -7.89 1.07 9.20
C MET A 222 -7.11 2.38 9.13
N ASP A 223 -7.63 3.36 8.40
CA ASP A 223 -7.02 4.69 8.30
C ASP A 223 -7.00 5.41 9.66
N ARG A 224 -8.12 5.36 10.39
CA ARG A 224 -8.21 5.95 11.74
C ARG A 224 -7.27 5.28 12.73
N GLU A 225 -7.16 3.94 12.70
CA GLU A 225 -6.23 3.23 13.58
C GLU A 225 -4.77 3.57 13.26
N GLU A 226 -4.39 3.66 11.98
CA GLU A 226 -3.05 4.07 11.56
C GLU A 226 -2.69 5.46 12.10
N GLN A 227 -3.61 6.43 11.98
CA GLN A 227 -3.43 7.78 12.53
C GLN A 227 -3.22 7.77 14.05
N LEU A 228 -4.08 7.06 14.79
CA LEU A 228 -3.95 6.93 16.25
C LEU A 228 -2.63 6.26 16.64
N PHE A 229 -2.24 5.21 15.91
CA PHE A 229 -1.00 4.49 16.14
C PHE A 229 0.23 5.38 15.92
N ARG A 230 0.31 6.11 14.80
CA ARG A 230 1.45 6.98 14.49
C ARG A 230 1.62 8.09 15.51
N ARG A 231 0.51 8.67 15.97
CA ARG A 231 0.51 9.69 17.01
C ARG A 231 1.10 9.16 18.31
N LEU A 232 0.59 8.03 18.76
CA LEU A 232 1.09 7.37 19.97
C LEU A 232 2.56 6.93 19.81
N GLU A 233 2.92 6.38 18.65
CA GLU A 233 4.28 5.97 18.35
C GLU A 233 5.25 7.15 18.38
N ARG A 234 4.91 8.28 17.74
CA ARG A 234 5.74 9.49 17.78
C ARG A 234 5.96 9.96 19.22
N ARG A 235 4.92 9.99 20.06
CA ARG A 235 5.04 10.39 21.47
C ARG A 235 5.97 9.46 22.25
N ILE A 236 5.78 8.14 22.14
CA ILE A 236 6.58 7.13 22.85
C ILE A 236 8.04 7.15 22.38
N VAL A 237 8.26 7.24 21.07
CA VAL A 237 9.60 7.26 20.47
C VAL A 237 10.32 8.57 20.83
N ALA A 238 9.65 9.72 20.76
CA ALA A 238 10.24 10.99 21.14
C ALA A 238 10.70 11.00 22.60
N GLU A 239 9.87 10.49 23.53
CA GLU A 239 10.24 10.37 24.94
C GLU A 239 11.45 9.45 25.13
N ARG A 240 11.47 8.29 24.45
CA ARG A 240 12.59 7.35 24.56
C ARG A 240 13.89 7.95 24.01
N ILE A 241 13.83 8.70 22.92
CA ILE A 241 14.98 9.40 22.35
C ILE A 241 15.46 10.50 23.30
N ALA A 242 14.54 11.27 23.89
CA ALA A 242 14.87 12.32 24.87
C ALA A 242 15.53 11.75 26.14
N GLY A 243 15.10 10.57 26.58
CA GLY A 243 15.72 9.83 27.68
C GLY A 243 17.12 9.27 27.38
N GLY A 244 17.54 9.27 26.12
CA GLY A 244 18.87 8.86 25.67
C GLY A 244 19.11 7.34 25.67
N PHE A 245 20.18 6.94 24.98
CA PHE A 245 20.72 5.57 24.96
C PHE A 245 22.13 5.61 25.55
N VAL A 246 22.22 5.50 26.88
CA VAL A 246 23.48 5.68 27.62
C VAL A 246 23.65 4.54 28.63
N THR A 247 24.83 3.94 28.63
CA THR A 247 25.32 3.02 29.67
C THR A 247 26.40 3.72 30.51
N PRO A 248 26.79 3.16 31.68
CA PRO A 248 27.92 3.69 32.46
C PRO A 248 29.24 3.80 31.68
N ASP A 249 29.41 2.98 30.64
CA ASP A 249 30.64 2.88 29.83
C ASP A 249 30.55 3.65 28.48
N GLY A 250 29.45 4.36 28.21
CA GLY A 250 29.29 5.16 27.00
C GLY A 250 27.90 5.06 26.35
N ALA A 251 27.86 5.08 25.02
CA ALA A 251 26.60 5.00 24.27
C ALA A 251 26.03 3.56 24.30
N ASP A 252 24.74 3.42 24.61
CA ASP A 252 24.01 2.15 24.57
C ASP A 252 23.57 1.81 23.14
N VAL A 253 24.54 1.41 22.31
CA VAL A 253 24.28 1.07 20.90
C VAL A 253 23.33 -0.12 20.78
N ASP A 254 23.51 -1.15 21.61
CA ASP A 254 22.67 -2.35 21.58
C ASP A 254 21.23 -2.06 22.03
N GLY A 255 21.05 -1.19 23.03
CA GLY A 255 19.74 -0.70 23.44
C GLY A 255 19.04 0.10 22.35
N PHE A 256 19.78 0.94 21.60
CA PHE A 256 19.24 1.66 20.45
C PHE A 256 18.78 0.70 19.33
N LEU A 257 19.64 -0.26 18.96
CA LEU A 257 19.32 -1.24 17.91
C LEU A 257 18.11 -2.10 18.29
N SER A 258 18.08 -2.59 19.54
CA SER A 258 16.96 -3.39 20.07
C SER A 258 15.65 -2.60 20.09
N PHE A 259 15.70 -1.32 20.47
CA PHE A 259 14.55 -0.44 20.44
C PHE A 259 14.05 -0.19 19.01
N SER A 260 14.95 0.14 18.08
CA SER A 260 14.63 0.35 16.67
C SER A 260 13.97 -0.89 16.05
N LEU A 261 14.52 -2.08 16.31
CA LEU A 261 13.96 -3.34 15.85
C LEU A 261 12.57 -3.63 16.46
N SER A 262 12.39 -3.33 17.75
CA SER A 262 11.09 -3.45 18.44
C SER A 262 10.01 -2.56 17.81
N VAL A 263 10.34 -1.31 17.47
CA VAL A 263 9.44 -0.38 16.78
C VAL A 263 9.06 -0.93 15.40
N GLN A 264 10.04 -1.34 14.60
CA GLN A 264 9.78 -1.90 13.26
C GLN A 264 8.93 -3.17 13.30
N ASN A 265 9.22 -4.09 14.22
CA ASN A 265 8.45 -5.33 14.37
C ASN A 265 7.02 -5.06 14.83
N ARG A 266 6.80 -4.05 15.68
CA ARG A 266 5.45 -3.63 16.10
C ARG A 266 4.62 -3.16 14.90
N ARG A 267 5.19 -2.32 14.02
CA ARG A 267 4.51 -1.88 12.79
C ARG A 267 4.05 -3.06 11.93
N LYS A 268 4.95 -4.03 11.70
CA LYS A 268 4.67 -5.22 10.89
C LYS A 268 3.58 -6.11 11.50
N ALA A 269 3.65 -6.38 12.80
CA ALA A 269 2.69 -7.25 13.48
C ALA A 269 1.30 -6.60 13.61
N ARG A 270 1.25 -5.28 13.85
CA ARG A 270 0.01 -4.55 14.09
C ARG A 270 -0.90 -4.54 12.87
N ALA A 271 -0.38 -4.20 11.69
CA ALA A 271 -1.21 -4.00 10.49
C ALA A 271 -2.06 -5.24 10.13
N GLY A 272 -1.48 -6.44 10.22
CA GLY A 272 -2.22 -7.69 10.00
C GLY A 272 -3.28 -7.94 11.07
N GLN A 273 -2.91 -7.80 12.36
CA GLN A 273 -3.83 -8.01 13.47
C GLN A 273 -5.00 -7.02 13.47
N ALA A 274 -4.73 -5.76 13.11
CA ALA A 274 -5.73 -4.70 12.98
C ALA A 274 -6.74 -5.04 11.89
N LEU A 275 -6.27 -5.45 10.71
CA LEU A 275 -7.12 -5.88 9.61
C LEU A 275 -8.06 -7.02 10.05
N GLU A 276 -7.51 -8.06 10.67
CA GLU A 276 -8.32 -9.17 11.18
C GLU A 276 -9.31 -8.70 12.27
N ASN A 277 -8.92 -7.80 13.17
CA ASN A 277 -9.80 -7.26 14.21
C ASN A 277 -11.00 -6.52 13.61
N HIS A 278 -10.78 -5.72 12.56
CA HIS A 278 -11.83 -4.97 11.88
C HIS A 278 -12.74 -5.90 11.07
N LEU A 279 -12.18 -6.87 10.34
CA LEU A 279 -12.97 -7.88 9.63
C LEU A 279 -13.86 -8.69 10.57
N GLU A 280 -13.33 -9.14 11.71
CA GLU A 280 -14.11 -9.84 12.72
C GLU A 280 -15.30 -8.99 13.21
N ALA A 281 -15.09 -7.69 13.44
CA ALA A 281 -16.16 -6.78 13.82
C ALA A 281 -17.24 -6.64 12.72
N ILE A 282 -16.83 -6.60 11.44
CA ILE A 282 -17.75 -6.57 10.30
C ILE A 282 -18.57 -7.87 10.22
N PHE A 283 -17.91 -9.03 10.33
CA PHE A 283 -18.59 -10.33 10.31
C PHE A 283 -19.62 -10.47 11.44
N VAL A 284 -19.28 -10.02 12.64
CA VAL A 284 -20.20 -9.96 13.79
C VAL A 284 -21.37 -9.02 13.50
N ALA A 285 -21.11 -7.82 12.96
CA ALA A 285 -22.16 -6.85 12.63
C ALA A 285 -23.17 -7.40 11.61
N HIS A 286 -22.72 -8.24 10.67
CA HIS A 286 -23.55 -8.88 9.65
C HIS A 286 -24.12 -10.25 10.04
N GLY A 287 -23.88 -10.73 11.26
CA GLY A 287 -24.39 -12.02 11.76
C GLY A 287 -23.81 -13.24 11.03
N ILE A 288 -22.60 -13.13 10.48
CA ILE A 288 -21.93 -14.23 9.78
C ILE A 288 -21.29 -15.18 10.80
N GLN A 289 -21.60 -16.48 10.70
CA GLN A 289 -20.93 -17.48 11.54
C GLN A 289 -19.50 -17.69 11.02
N HIS A 290 -18.53 -17.57 11.91
CA HIS A 290 -17.13 -17.67 11.54
C HIS A 290 -16.29 -18.07 12.74
N ARG A 291 -15.09 -18.55 12.45
CA ARG A 291 -14.03 -18.72 13.44
C ARG A 291 -12.73 -18.17 12.91
N ARG A 292 -12.16 -17.19 13.63
CA ARG A 292 -10.80 -16.70 13.41
C ARG A 292 -9.76 -17.74 13.84
N GLY A 293 -8.72 -17.96 13.03
CA GLY A 293 -7.54 -18.77 13.36
C GLY A 293 -7.83 -20.26 13.63
N ALA A 294 -8.84 -20.82 12.97
CA ALA A 294 -9.23 -22.21 13.16
C ALA A 294 -8.16 -23.18 12.62
N ALA A 295 -7.80 -24.21 13.39
CA ALA A 295 -6.87 -25.24 12.91
C ALA A 295 -7.55 -26.18 11.90
N THR A 296 -6.97 -26.26 10.71
CA THR A 296 -7.32 -27.17 9.61
C THR A 296 -6.28 -28.32 9.52
N GLU A 297 -6.13 -28.95 8.36
CA GLU A 297 -5.12 -29.98 8.10
C GLU A 297 -3.70 -29.42 8.31
N ASN A 298 -2.75 -30.31 8.65
CA ASN A 298 -1.32 -30.00 8.78
C ASN A 298 -0.98 -28.84 9.73
N ARG A 299 -1.86 -28.55 10.70
CA ARG A 299 -1.76 -27.41 11.63
C ARG A 299 -1.79 -26.04 10.94
N ALA A 300 -2.20 -25.98 9.67
CA ALA A 300 -2.49 -24.72 9.01
C ALA A 300 -3.64 -23.99 9.72
N ARG A 301 -3.61 -22.66 9.65
CA ARG A 301 -4.56 -21.79 10.35
C ARG A 301 -4.97 -20.67 9.41
N PRO A 302 -6.01 -20.86 8.58
CA PRO A 302 -6.62 -19.75 7.87
C PRO A 302 -7.03 -18.64 8.85
N ASP A 303 -6.88 -17.39 8.40
CA ASP A 303 -7.22 -16.22 9.20
C ASP A 303 -8.71 -16.28 9.61
N PHE A 304 -9.60 -16.62 8.66
CA PHE A 304 -11.01 -16.90 8.93
C PHE A 304 -11.52 -18.16 8.22
N LEU A 305 -12.35 -18.92 8.94
CA LEU A 305 -13.04 -20.10 8.44
C LEU A 305 -14.56 -19.96 8.67
N PHE A 306 -15.35 -20.26 7.64
CA PHE A 306 -16.80 -20.11 7.63
C PHE A 306 -17.47 -21.45 7.23
N PRO A 307 -18.53 -21.90 7.94
CA PRO A 307 -19.10 -21.32 9.16
C PRO A 307 -18.24 -21.57 10.42
N GLY A 308 -17.35 -22.57 10.38
CA GLY A 308 -16.47 -22.88 11.50
C GLY A 308 -15.77 -24.24 11.41
N PRO A 309 -14.94 -24.58 12.40
CA PRO A 309 -14.11 -25.79 12.39
C PRO A 309 -14.90 -27.09 12.53
N MET A 310 -16.10 -27.06 13.14
CA MET A 310 -16.92 -28.26 13.27
C MET A 310 -17.41 -28.73 11.90
N GLN A 311 -17.98 -27.83 11.12
CA GLN A 311 -18.45 -28.10 9.76
C GLN A 311 -17.29 -28.45 8.83
N TYR A 312 -16.14 -27.77 9.01
CA TYR A 312 -14.93 -28.07 8.26
C TYR A 312 -14.35 -29.45 8.54
N ARG A 313 -14.57 -30.04 9.71
CA ARG A 313 -14.09 -31.40 10.02
C ARG A 313 -15.10 -32.49 9.68
N ASP A 314 -16.37 -32.15 9.55
CA ASP A 314 -17.44 -33.07 9.22
C ASP A 314 -17.39 -33.48 7.73
N PRO A 315 -17.05 -34.74 7.40
CA PRO A 315 -17.00 -35.20 6.02
C PRO A 315 -18.36 -35.18 5.32
N GLY A 316 -19.46 -35.24 6.08
CA GLY A 316 -20.83 -35.15 5.55
C GLY A 316 -21.28 -33.71 5.25
N PHE A 317 -20.54 -32.71 5.72
CA PHE A 317 -20.81 -31.32 5.39
C PHE A 317 -20.31 -31.00 3.98
N PRO A 318 -21.14 -30.44 3.08
CA PRO A 318 -20.78 -30.20 1.69
C PRO A 318 -19.65 -29.15 1.57
N PRO A 319 -18.54 -29.46 0.87
CA PRO A 319 -17.41 -28.54 0.68
C PRO A 319 -17.79 -27.19 0.08
N GLU A 320 -18.80 -27.14 -0.78
CA GLU A 320 -19.27 -25.94 -1.48
C GLU A 320 -19.86 -24.89 -0.52
N ARG A 321 -20.17 -25.31 0.71
CA ARG A 321 -20.67 -24.45 1.79
C ARG A 321 -19.57 -24.02 2.75
N LEU A 322 -18.37 -24.55 2.62
CA LEU A 322 -17.20 -24.09 3.36
C LEU A 322 -16.59 -22.88 2.64
N THR A 323 -16.13 -21.91 3.40
CA THR A 323 -15.39 -20.76 2.87
C THR A 323 -14.22 -20.45 3.79
N MET A 324 -13.12 -19.99 3.22
CA MET A 324 -12.01 -19.43 3.96
C MET A 324 -11.69 -18.04 3.43
N LEU A 325 -11.18 -17.19 4.30
CA LEU A 325 -10.64 -15.88 3.94
C LEU A 325 -9.28 -15.73 4.61
N GLY A 326 -8.24 -15.61 3.79
CA GLY A 326 -6.96 -15.03 4.23
C GLY A 326 -7.09 -13.51 4.29
N ALA A 327 -6.46 -12.87 5.27
CA ALA A 327 -6.45 -11.42 5.43
C ALA A 327 -5.00 -10.93 5.43
N LYS A 328 -4.61 -10.18 4.40
CA LYS A 328 -3.26 -9.61 4.29
C LYS A 328 -3.37 -8.12 3.98
N SER A 329 -2.93 -7.27 4.89
CA SER A 329 -2.89 -5.81 4.65
C SER A 329 -2.13 -5.48 3.36
N THR A 330 -1.06 -6.23 3.11
CA THR A 330 -0.25 -6.21 1.90
C THR A 330 -0.12 -7.65 1.39
N ALA A 331 -0.55 -7.90 0.15
CA ALA A 331 -0.56 -9.22 -0.47
C ALA A 331 0.80 -9.64 -1.04
N LYS A 332 1.49 -8.74 -1.78
CA LYS A 332 2.81 -8.93 -2.43
C LYS A 332 3.06 -10.38 -2.87
N ASP A 333 4.02 -11.09 -2.28
CA ASP A 333 4.24 -12.54 -2.51
C ASP A 333 3.63 -13.42 -1.41
N ARG A 334 3.15 -12.81 -0.33
CA ARG A 334 2.61 -13.49 0.86
C ARG A 334 1.24 -14.13 0.63
N TRP A 335 0.53 -13.78 -0.45
CA TRP A 335 -0.71 -14.45 -0.82
C TRP A 335 -0.56 -15.95 -1.08
N ARG A 336 0.64 -16.40 -1.50
CA ARG A 336 0.92 -17.81 -1.79
C ARG A 336 0.72 -18.70 -0.56
N GLN A 337 0.90 -18.15 0.64
CA GLN A 337 0.71 -18.85 1.92
C GLN A 337 -0.74 -19.30 2.12
N VAL A 338 -1.70 -18.51 1.60
CA VAL A 338 -3.14 -18.80 1.69
C VAL A 338 -3.51 -20.06 0.90
N LEU A 339 -2.78 -20.39 -0.16
CA LEU A 339 -3.11 -21.51 -1.05
C LEU A 339 -3.00 -22.88 -0.37
N SER A 340 -2.08 -23.00 0.59
CA SER A 340 -1.85 -24.22 1.36
C SER A 340 -2.78 -24.35 2.58
N GLU A 341 -3.64 -23.37 2.83
CA GLU A 341 -4.57 -23.39 3.96
C GLU A 341 -5.89 -24.05 3.53
N ALA A 342 -6.40 -25.00 4.30
CA ALA A 342 -7.71 -25.64 4.11
C ALA A 342 -7.91 -26.42 2.77
N ASP A 343 -7.49 -27.69 2.75
CA ASP A 343 -7.54 -28.58 1.58
C ASP A 343 -8.97 -28.85 1.07
N ARG A 344 -9.97 -28.85 1.97
CA ARG A 344 -11.38 -29.08 1.58
C ARG A 344 -11.99 -27.94 0.78
N ILE A 345 -11.34 -26.77 0.74
CA ILE A 345 -11.86 -25.57 0.07
C ILE A 345 -11.05 -25.32 -1.19
N ALA A 346 -11.65 -25.64 -2.34
CA ALA A 346 -11.03 -25.42 -3.65
C ALA A 346 -10.89 -23.92 -3.96
N ASP A 347 -12.01 -23.18 -3.94
CA ASP A 347 -12.02 -21.74 -4.19
C ASP A 347 -11.77 -20.96 -2.89
N LYS A 348 -10.58 -20.36 -2.80
CA LYS A 348 -10.12 -19.61 -1.63
C LYS A 348 -10.33 -18.12 -1.86
N HIS A 349 -10.39 -17.36 -0.77
CA HIS A 349 -10.53 -15.91 -0.84
C HIS A 349 -9.38 -15.24 -0.07
N LEU A 350 -8.88 -14.14 -0.60
CA LEU A 350 -7.89 -13.29 0.05
C LEU A 350 -8.42 -11.87 0.10
N LEU A 351 -8.59 -11.30 1.30
CA LEU A 351 -8.80 -9.88 1.46
C LEU A 351 -7.47 -9.13 1.55
N THR A 352 -7.36 -8.05 0.80
CA THR A 352 -6.24 -7.12 0.88
C THR A 352 -6.67 -5.66 0.76
N LEU A 353 -5.83 -4.78 1.31
CA LEU A 353 -5.94 -3.33 1.15
C LEU A 353 -4.80 -2.77 0.28
N GLU A 354 -3.99 -3.65 -0.33
CA GLU A 354 -2.92 -3.25 -1.23
C GLU A 354 -3.50 -2.72 -2.55
N PRO A 355 -3.26 -1.45 -2.91
CA PRO A 355 -3.74 -0.88 -4.15
C PRO A 355 -2.95 -1.41 -5.36
N GLY A 356 -3.60 -1.50 -6.52
CA GLY A 356 -2.92 -1.61 -7.82
C GLY A 356 -2.03 -2.83 -8.05
N ILE A 357 -2.34 -3.98 -7.44
CA ILE A 357 -1.63 -5.26 -7.67
C ILE A 357 -1.50 -5.55 -9.19
N SER A 358 -0.33 -6.00 -9.64
CA SER A 358 -0.05 -6.22 -11.06
C SER A 358 -0.98 -7.25 -11.72
N GLU A 359 -1.23 -7.06 -13.02
CA GLU A 359 -2.03 -8.01 -13.81
C GLU A 359 -1.46 -9.42 -13.76
N HIS A 360 -0.13 -9.53 -13.86
CA HIS A 360 0.58 -10.79 -13.74
C HIS A 360 0.25 -11.51 -12.41
N GLN A 361 0.32 -10.81 -11.28
CA GLN A 361 -0.02 -11.39 -9.98
C GLN A 361 -1.50 -11.80 -9.91
N THR A 362 -2.43 -10.96 -10.39
CA THR A 362 -3.85 -11.33 -10.39
C THR A 362 -4.18 -12.50 -11.31
N HIS A 363 -3.51 -12.64 -12.46
CA HIS A 363 -3.63 -13.81 -13.33
C HIS A 363 -3.15 -15.07 -12.63
N GLU A 364 -2.05 -14.99 -11.89
CA GLU A 364 -1.55 -16.12 -11.13
C GLU A 364 -2.49 -16.53 -9.99
N MET A 365 -3.04 -15.56 -9.26
CA MET A 365 -4.05 -15.81 -8.22
C MET A 365 -5.28 -16.50 -8.82
N ARG A 366 -5.79 -15.99 -9.95
CA ARG A 366 -6.93 -16.58 -10.67
C ARG A 366 -6.65 -18.01 -11.14
N ALA A 367 -5.48 -18.27 -11.71
CA ALA A 367 -5.07 -19.61 -12.13
C ALA A 367 -5.00 -20.62 -10.97
N LYS A 368 -4.83 -20.14 -9.74
CA LYS A 368 -4.76 -20.95 -8.51
C LYS A 368 -6.05 -20.92 -7.69
N HIS A 369 -7.18 -20.50 -8.28
CA HIS A 369 -8.47 -20.44 -7.61
C HIS A 369 -8.48 -19.59 -6.33
N LEU A 370 -7.66 -18.51 -6.30
CA LEU A 370 -7.65 -17.53 -5.22
C LEU A 370 -8.39 -16.26 -5.66
N GLN A 371 -9.61 -16.10 -5.18
CA GLN A 371 -10.44 -14.92 -5.43
C GLN A 371 -9.99 -13.74 -4.56
N LEU A 372 -9.64 -12.62 -5.19
CA LEU A 372 -9.25 -11.41 -4.46
C LEU A 372 -10.49 -10.63 -4.01
N VAL A 373 -10.50 -10.28 -2.73
CA VAL A 373 -11.50 -9.44 -2.06
C VAL A 373 -10.87 -8.09 -1.75
N VAL A 374 -11.42 -7.02 -2.30
CA VAL A 374 -10.84 -5.68 -2.21
C VAL A 374 -11.97 -4.69 -1.99
N PRO A 375 -11.89 -3.77 -1.02
CA PRO A 375 -12.89 -2.72 -0.86
C PRO A 375 -13.21 -1.98 -2.16
N THR A 376 -14.49 -1.74 -2.45
CA THR A 376 -14.97 -1.25 -3.75
C THR A 376 -14.20 -0.04 -4.29
N ARG A 377 -13.89 0.97 -3.48
CA ARG A 377 -13.16 2.16 -3.96
C ARG A 377 -11.71 1.89 -4.35
N LEU A 378 -11.07 0.90 -3.73
CA LEU A 378 -9.72 0.51 -4.10
C LEU A 378 -9.68 -0.15 -5.49
N HIS A 379 -10.81 -0.61 -6.04
CA HIS A 379 -10.86 -1.18 -7.39
C HIS A 379 -10.39 -0.18 -8.45
N ALA A 380 -10.61 1.13 -8.23
CA ALA A 380 -10.13 2.19 -9.12
C ALA A 380 -8.60 2.25 -9.22
N THR A 381 -7.87 1.64 -8.28
CA THR A 381 -6.40 1.53 -8.31
C THR A 381 -5.91 0.38 -9.20
N TYR A 382 -6.80 -0.56 -9.54
CA TYR A 382 -6.51 -1.70 -10.40
C TYR A 382 -6.82 -1.35 -11.86
N ARG A 383 -6.15 -2.05 -12.78
CA ARG A 383 -6.38 -1.85 -14.21
C ARG A 383 -7.79 -2.29 -14.60
N PRO A 384 -8.43 -1.67 -15.62
CA PRO A 384 -9.79 -2.01 -16.04
C PRO A 384 -10.01 -3.51 -16.34
N ALA A 385 -9.00 -4.20 -16.88
CA ALA A 385 -9.05 -5.63 -17.15
C ALA A 385 -9.19 -6.52 -15.90
N GLN A 386 -8.76 -6.02 -14.72
CA GLN A 386 -8.80 -6.74 -13.45
C GLN A 386 -10.10 -6.50 -12.69
N GLN A 387 -10.69 -5.30 -12.80
CA GLN A 387 -11.79 -4.85 -11.95
C GLN A 387 -13.01 -5.78 -11.96
N GLY A 388 -13.38 -6.32 -13.13
CA GLY A 388 -14.51 -7.25 -13.24
C GLY A 388 -14.29 -8.62 -12.60
N TRP A 389 -13.05 -8.97 -12.23
CA TRP A 389 -12.72 -10.19 -11.50
C TRP A 389 -12.69 -9.98 -9.99
N LEU A 390 -12.47 -8.76 -9.50
CA LEU A 390 -12.44 -8.46 -8.08
C LEU A 390 -13.83 -8.65 -7.46
N ILE A 391 -13.87 -9.09 -6.20
CA ILE A 391 -15.09 -8.98 -5.40
C ILE A 391 -14.87 -7.94 -4.31
N ASP A 392 -15.91 -7.20 -3.96
CA ASP A 392 -15.90 -6.30 -2.83
C ASP A 392 -16.27 -7.03 -1.53
N LEU A 393 -16.11 -6.37 -0.39
CA LEU A 393 -16.36 -6.97 0.91
C LEU A 393 -17.86 -7.26 1.08
N ALA A 394 -18.73 -6.35 0.66
CA ALA A 394 -20.17 -6.58 0.60
C ALA A 394 -20.53 -7.84 -0.22
N GLY A 395 -19.94 -8.02 -1.40
CA GLY A 395 -20.12 -9.19 -2.25
C GLY A 395 -19.61 -10.48 -1.60
N PHE A 396 -18.45 -10.43 -0.94
CA PHE A 396 -17.95 -11.56 -0.16
C PHE A 396 -18.89 -11.93 1.00
N LEU A 397 -19.42 -10.96 1.73
CA LEU A 397 -20.39 -11.18 2.80
C LEU A 397 -21.69 -11.82 2.28
N ALA A 398 -22.17 -11.37 1.11
CA ALA A 398 -23.33 -11.96 0.45
C ALA A 398 -23.09 -13.41 0.04
N LEU A 399 -21.92 -13.72 -0.52
CA LEU A 399 -21.50 -15.08 -0.86
C LEU A 399 -21.51 -16.00 0.37
N VAL A 400 -20.86 -15.58 1.47
CA VAL A 400 -20.80 -16.36 2.71
C VAL A 400 -22.20 -16.53 3.32
N ARG A 401 -23.04 -15.48 3.29
CA ARG A 401 -24.42 -15.58 3.76
C ARG A 401 -25.24 -16.59 2.96
N ALA A 402 -25.11 -16.61 1.64
CA ALA A 402 -25.80 -17.59 0.79
C ALA A 402 -25.37 -19.03 1.11
N ARG A 403 -24.06 -19.28 1.24
CA ARG A 403 -23.50 -20.59 1.60
C ARG A 403 -23.98 -21.10 2.96
N GLN A 404 -24.14 -20.19 3.93
CA GLN A 404 -24.67 -20.53 5.26
C GLN A 404 -26.19 -20.72 5.26
N GLY A 405 -26.94 -19.84 4.59
CA GLY A 405 -28.41 -19.83 4.55
C GLY A 405 -29.04 -21.02 3.84
N ALA A 406 -28.32 -21.68 2.91
CA ALA A 406 -28.76 -22.91 2.26
C ALA A 406 -29.05 -24.09 3.24
N ALA A 407 -28.69 -23.99 4.53
CA ALA A 407 -29.11 -24.95 5.55
C ALA A 407 -30.61 -24.90 5.89
N GLY A 408 -31.29 -23.76 5.72
CA GLY A 408 -32.68 -23.60 6.16
C GLY A 408 -33.73 -24.18 5.20
N ALA A 409 -33.36 -24.42 3.94
CA ALA A 409 -34.30 -24.89 2.92
C ALA A 409 -34.40 -26.42 2.83
N LEU A 410 -33.36 -27.15 3.23
CA LEU A 410 -33.30 -28.62 3.13
C LEU A 410 -33.85 -29.34 4.38
N SER A 411 -34.18 -28.62 5.45
CA SER A 411 -34.81 -29.18 6.65
C SER A 411 -36.35 -29.11 6.63
N ASN A 412 -36.96 -28.50 5.60
CA ASN A 412 -38.40 -28.23 5.57
C ASN A 412 -39.18 -28.98 4.45
N THR A 413 -38.54 -29.93 3.76
CA THR A 413 -39.20 -30.76 2.71
C THR A 413 -39.35 -32.24 3.10
N GLY A 414 -39.14 -32.59 4.38
CA GLY A 414 -39.21 -33.97 4.88
C GLY A 414 -40.39 -34.27 5.80
N GLY A 415 -41.51 -33.57 5.67
CA GLY A 415 -42.66 -33.78 6.55
C GLY A 415 -43.96 -33.22 6.00
N ARG A 416 -44.58 -33.96 5.09
CA ARG A 416 -46.04 -34.17 5.03
C ARG A 416 -46.37 -35.33 4.10
#